data_AF-A0A5J4QBY5-F1
#
_entry.id   AF-A0A5J4QBY5-F1
#
_cell.length_a   1.000
_cell.length_b   1.000
_cell.length_c   1.000
_cell.angle_alpha   90.00
_cell.angle_beta   90.00
_cell.angle_gamma   90.00
#
_symmetry.space_group_name_H-M   'P 1'
#
loop_
_entity.id
_entity.type
_entity.pdbx_description
1 polymer ?
#
loop_
_entity_poly.entity_id
_entity_poly.type
_entity_poly.pdbx_seq_one_letter_code
_entity_poly.pdbx_strand_id
1 'polypeptide(L)'
;NRIKEYYSVFNDYDVEFIISDKPINKYPGPGITDFYNLIQLKIDSYTRWNSKANLIQFKNTLLKIYGDKLPINKINQIFLNDFIEQLKKTKSVPQTKVNLKNFFKIYNFAIKQGYMQYRPLEYNKKDFTYHIEKRALSIDEIRILQKQWKDLTLYKNGNTYTYELNNPLNALSIFLMMYAMQGIAPCDIALLKVKDFKVSGSIPPIINDDSFNNIYDLIIRDENSNLAKHYLTRFTKQQFKELAKRKKSLAQYDKENEKIYCIKTVRKKTGKLVDIEQYYDILNPLIEDYFYKLDGTEKNENDYFLNVFKTDKTYTDKQIYIKTKVAFLQLNKTLKEYLGKIYGFDVSNFSYYCARHSFLTIGNYLDVPFGLLAELAAHDHTSLQNYLKGFEKKPKLEANRKIWNLGDNE
;
A
#
# COMPACT_ATOMS: atom_id res chain seq x y z
N ASN A 1 -6.54 -39.09 7.53
CA ASN A 1 -6.42 -37.63 7.35
C ASN A 1 -7.72 -36.85 7.13
N ARG A 2 -8.79 -37.39 6.53
CA ARG A 2 -10.10 -36.69 6.45
C ARG A 2 -10.86 -36.59 7.79
N ILE A 3 -10.59 -37.51 8.72
CA ILE A 3 -11.19 -37.54 10.06
C ILE A 3 -10.77 -36.31 10.89
N LYS A 4 -9.51 -35.86 10.81
CA LYS A 4 -9.06 -34.66 11.54
C LYS A 4 -9.67 -33.35 11.01
N GLU A 5 -9.97 -33.24 9.71
CA GLU A 5 -10.70 -32.08 9.19
C GLU A 5 -12.16 -32.07 9.63
N TYR A 6 -12.83 -33.25 9.65
CA TYR A 6 -14.21 -33.37 10.11
C TYR A 6 -14.35 -32.97 11.59
N TYR A 7 -13.47 -33.46 12.47
CA TYR A 7 -13.54 -33.17 13.92
C TYR A 7 -12.96 -31.80 14.33
N SER A 8 -12.17 -31.13 13.49
CA SER A 8 -11.66 -29.78 13.79
C SER A 8 -12.74 -28.70 13.87
N VAL A 9 -13.91 -28.94 13.26
CA VAL A 9 -15.09 -28.06 13.32
C VAL A 9 -15.98 -28.36 14.55
N PHE A 10 -15.80 -29.53 15.16
CA PHE A 10 -16.64 -30.09 16.22
C PHE A 10 -15.98 -30.12 17.60
N ASN A 11 -14.77 -29.57 17.74
CA ASN A 11 -14.05 -29.48 19.01
C ASN A 11 -14.65 -28.48 20.02
N ASP A 12 -15.78 -27.85 19.70
CA ASP A 12 -16.52 -26.93 20.57
C ASP A 12 -17.92 -27.45 20.91
N TYR A 13 -18.16 -28.78 20.89
CA TYR A 13 -19.38 -29.29 21.49
C TYR A 13 -19.28 -29.17 23.01
N ASP A 14 -20.16 -28.35 23.57
CA ASP A 14 -20.40 -28.24 25.01
C ASP A 14 -20.95 -29.59 25.51
N VAL A 15 -20.04 -30.46 25.92
CA VAL A 15 -20.34 -31.82 26.38
C VAL A 15 -21.23 -31.76 27.63
N GLU A 16 -21.12 -30.71 28.45
CA GLU A 16 -21.98 -30.50 29.61
C GLU A 16 -23.43 -30.20 29.20
N PHE A 17 -23.63 -29.46 28.11
CA PHE A 17 -24.97 -29.23 27.55
C PHE A 17 -25.60 -30.51 26.99
N ILE A 18 -24.81 -31.38 26.34
CA ILE A 18 -25.28 -32.66 25.77
C ILE A 18 -25.68 -33.66 26.86
N ILE A 19 -24.99 -33.64 28.01
CA ILE A 19 -25.27 -34.52 29.15
C ILE A 19 -26.41 -33.97 30.03
N SER A 20 -26.80 -32.71 29.86
CA SER A 20 -27.86 -32.10 30.67
C SER A 20 -29.26 -32.53 30.21
N ASP A 21 -30.18 -32.75 31.16
CA ASP A 21 -31.64 -32.96 30.91
C ASP A 21 -32.36 -31.70 30.41
N LYS A 22 -31.62 -30.68 29.93
CA LYS A 22 -32.20 -29.44 29.43
C LYS A 22 -32.92 -29.74 28.10
N PRO A 23 -34.16 -29.27 27.93
CA PRO A 23 -34.90 -29.51 26.69
C PRO A 23 -34.13 -28.92 25.50
N ILE A 24 -33.96 -29.74 24.45
CA ILE A 24 -33.40 -29.31 23.16
C ILE A 24 -34.40 -28.34 22.53
N ASN A 25 -34.18 -27.04 22.68
CA ASN A 25 -34.98 -26.04 21.98
C ASN A 25 -34.78 -26.19 20.47
N LYS A 26 -35.79 -26.74 19.78
CA LYS A 26 -35.91 -26.69 18.33
C LYS A 26 -36.18 -25.23 17.94
N TYR A 27 -35.29 -24.65 17.15
CA TYR A 27 -35.42 -23.34 16.46
C TYR A 27 -35.14 -22.08 17.29
N PRO A 28 -34.68 -21.00 16.62
CA PRO A 28 -33.75 -20.04 17.19
C PRO A 28 -34.44 -19.07 18.13
N GLY A 29 -33.63 -18.38 18.94
CA GLY A 29 -34.06 -17.24 19.75
C GLY A 29 -34.95 -16.26 18.96
N PRO A 30 -35.86 -15.57 19.68
CA PRO A 30 -37.10 -15.05 19.12
C PRO A 30 -36.88 -14.08 17.94
N GLY A 31 -37.49 -14.39 16.78
CA GLY A 31 -37.95 -13.39 15.81
C GLY A 31 -37.21 -13.24 14.47
N ILE A 32 -36.01 -13.80 14.27
CA ILE A 32 -35.26 -13.58 13.01
C ILE A 32 -35.60 -14.66 11.97
N THR A 33 -36.29 -14.25 10.90
CA THR A 33 -36.70 -15.15 9.80
C THR A 33 -36.06 -14.81 8.45
N ASP A 34 -35.37 -13.67 8.36
CA ASP A 34 -34.79 -13.15 7.12
C ASP A 34 -33.26 -13.03 7.21
N PHE A 35 -32.57 -13.48 6.16
CA PHE A 35 -31.11 -13.50 6.08
C PHE A 35 -30.52 -12.08 6.06
N TYR A 36 -31.23 -11.07 5.53
CA TYR A 36 -30.80 -9.68 5.57
C TYR A 36 -30.70 -9.13 6.98
N ASN A 37 -31.54 -9.59 7.90
CA ASN A 37 -31.46 -9.22 9.32
C ASN A 37 -30.21 -9.81 9.97
N LEU A 38 -29.81 -11.03 9.60
CA LEU A 38 -28.54 -11.64 10.04
C LEU A 38 -27.32 -10.85 9.54
N ILE A 39 -27.37 -10.39 8.27
CA ILE A 39 -26.31 -9.54 7.73
C ILE A 39 -26.25 -8.22 8.50
N GLN A 40 -27.40 -7.62 8.81
CA GLN A 40 -27.48 -6.36 9.55
C GLN A 40 -26.90 -6.49 10.96
N LEU A 41 -27.30 -7.52 11.71
CA LEU A 41 -26.71 -7.82 13.03
C LEU A 41 -25.18 -7.97 12.96
N LYS A 42 -24.68 -8.63 11.91
CA LYS A 42 -23.23 -8.77 11.75
C LYS A 42 -22.55 -7.44 11.39
N ILE A 43 -23.18 -6.58 10.59
CA ILE A 43 -22.69 -5.23 10.30
C ILE A 43 -22.58 -4.43 11.60
N ASP A 44 -23.60 -4.51 12.44
CA ASP A 44 -23.69 -3.75 13.69
C ASP A 44 -22.66 -4.23 14.72
N SER A 45 -22.28 -5.51 14.68
CA SER A 45 -21.20 -6.06 15.50
C SER A 45 -19.79 -5.54 15.20
N TYR A 46 -19.57 -4.87 14.04
CA TYR A 46 -18.25 -4.32 13.72
C TYR A 46 -18.06 -2.91 14.23
N THR A 47 -16.83 -2.58 14.62
CA THR A 47 -16.42 -1.20 14.94
C THR A 47 -15.88 -0.46 13.71
N ARG A 48 -15.11 -1.15 12.86
CA ARG A 48 -14.47 -0.55 11.67
C ARG A 48 -15.41 -0.48 10.45
N TRP A 49 -15.52 0.69 9.85
CA TRP A 49 -16.32 0.96 8.66
C TRP A 49 -15.92 0.11 7.46
N ASN A 50 -14.62 -0.13 7.24
CA ASN A 50 -14.18 -0.97 6.11
C ASN A 50 -14.75 -2.40 6.19
N SER A 51 -14.86 -2.96 7.41
CA SER A 51 -15.48 -4.27 7.64
C SER A 51 -17.00 -4.22 7.36
N LYS A 52 -17.67 -3.14 7.79
CA LYS A 52 -19.09 -2.89 7.49
C LYS A 52 -19.33 -2.75 5.99
N ALA A 53 -18.53 -1.96 5.29
CA ALA A 53 -18.67 -1.67 3.87
C ALA A 53 -18.67 -2.94 3.00
N ASN A 54 -17.84 -3.92 3.34
CA ASN A 54 -17.80 -5.21 2.65
C ASN A 54 -19.10 -6.01 2.81
N LEU A 55 -19.69 -6.01 4.01
CA LEU A 55 -20.97 -6.67 4.27
C LEU A 55 -22.15 -5.90 3.67
N ILE A 56 -22.10 -4.56 3.67
CA ILE A 56 -23.09 -3.71 3.00
C ILE A 56 -23.10 -3.99 1.49
N GLN A 57 -21.93 -4.08 0.85
CA GLN A 57 -21.83 -4.44 -0.56
C GLN A 57 -22.37 -5.85 -0.85
N PHE A 58 -22.10 -6.80 0.04
CA PHE A 58 -22.66 -8.15 -0.04
C PHE A 58 -24.19 -8.14 0.08
N LYS A 59 -24.75 -7.42 1.07
CA LYS A 59 -26.20 -7.21 1.22
C LYS A 59 -26.81 -6.62 -0.05
N ASN A 60 -26.22 -5.55 -0.59
CA ASN A 60 -26.70 -4.91 -1.82
C ASN A 60 -26.61 -5.84 -3.04
N THR A 61 -25.63 -6.73 -3.08
CA THR A 61 -25.51 -7.74 -4.15
C THR A 61 -26.65 -8.75 -4.06
N LEU A 62 -26.96 -9.25 -2.86
CA LEU A 62 -28.11 -10.13 -2.64
C LEU A 62 -29.44 -9.44 -2.94
N LEU A 63 -29.64 -8.19 -2.48
CA LEU A 63 -30.84 -7.40 -2.78
C LEU A 63 -31.07 -7.25 -4.29
N LYS A 64 -29.99 -7.06 -5.06
CA LYS A 64 -30.07 -6.96 -6.52
C LYS A 64 -30.46 -8.28 -7.19
N ILE A 65 -30.07 -9.43 -6.63
CA ILE A 65 -30.31 -10.75 -7.22
C ILE A 65 -31.67 -11.32 -6.77
N TYR A 66 -32.02 -11.18 -5.50
CA TYR A 66 -33.13 -11.88 -4.84
C TYR A 66 -34.25 -10.96 -4.35
N GLY A 67 -34.12 -9.64 -4.52
CA GLY A 67 -35.10 -8.68 -4.02
C GLY A 67 -34.97 -8.41 -2.52
N ASP A 68 -36.02 -7.85 -1.94
CA ASP A 68 -36.08 -7.30 -0.59
C ASP A 68 -36.22 -8.33 0.54
N LYS A 69 -36.57 -9.58 0.21
CA LYS A 69 -36.78 -10.66 1.17
C LYS A 69 -35.94 -11.88 0.84
N LEU A 70 -35.20 -12.39 1.82
CA LEU A 70 -34.43 -13.62 1.70
C LEU A 70 -34.67 -14.51 2.92
N PRO A 71 -35.75 -15.32 2.92
CA PRO A 71 -36.09 -16.15 4.06
C PRO A 71 -34.98 -17.15 4.40
N ILE A 72 -34.65 -17.26 5.68
CA ILE A 72 -33.59 -18.14 6.19
C ILE A 72 -33.83 -19.61 5.80
N ASN A 73 -35.09 -20.05 5.78
CA ASN A 73 -35.46 -21.41 5.41
C ASN A 73 -35.15 -21.77 3.94
N LYS A 74 -34.95 -20.78 3.07
CA LYS A 74 -34.52 -20.96 1.67
C LYS A 74 -33.02 -21.12 1.53
N ILE A 75 -32.22 -20.83 2.56
CA ILE A 75 -30.77 -20.98 2.52
C ILE A 75 -30.40 -22.46 2.63
N ASN A 76 -30.12 -23.08 1.50
CA ASN A 76 -29.72 -24.47 1.34
C ASN A 76 -28.74 -24.63 0.15
N GLN A 77 -28.39 -25.86 -0.23
CA GLN A 77 -27.46 -26.12 -1.34
C GLN A 77 -28.01 -25.63 -2.69
N ILE A 78 -29.33 -25.70 -2.91
CA ILE A 78 -29.99 -25.21 -4.14
C ILE A 78 -29.80 -23.69 -4.24
N PHE A 79 -30.06 -22.96 -3.15
CA PHE A 79 -29.79 -21.53 -3.09
C PHE A 79 -28.32 -21.21 -3.33
N LEU A 80 -27.38 -21.93 -2.71
CA LEU A 80 -25.95 -21.67 -2.89
C LEU A 80 -25.52 -21.86 -4.36
N ASN A 81 -26.03 -22.91 -5.02
CA ASN A 81 -25.73 -23.18 -6.42
C ASN A 81 -26.24 -22.06 -7.33
N ASP A 82 -27.49 -21.65 -7.17
CA ASP A 82 -28.05 -20.51 -7.91
C ASP A 82 -27.27 -19.22 -7.61
N PHE A 83 -26.96 -18.95 -6.33
CA PHE A 83 -26.19 -17.76 -5.96
C PHE A 83 -24.83 -17.71 -6.65
N ILE A 84 -24.12 -18.84 -6.72
CA ILE A 84 -22.86 -18.94 -7.44
C ILE A 84 -23.05 -18.65 -8.94
N GLU A 85 -24.10 -19.20 -9.55
CA GLU A 85 -24.41 -18.99 -10.97
C GLU A 85 -24.69 -17.50 -11.27
N GLN A 86 -25.51 -16.85 -10.44
CA GLN A 86 -25.84 -15.42 -10.56
C GLN A 86 -24.59 -14.53 -10.39
N LEU A 87 -23.70 -14.89 -9.46
CA LEU A 87 -22.42 -14.20 -9.30
C LEU A 87 -21.52 -14.40 -10.54
N LYS A 88 -21.42 -15.61 -11.08
CA LYS A 88 -20.62 -15.89 -12.29
C LYS A 88 -21.12 -15.09 -13.51
N LYS A 89 -22.43 -14.83 -13.62
CA LYS A 89 -23.03 -14.01 -14.68
C LYS A 89 -22.69 -12.51 -14.58
N THR A 90 -22.49 -11.99 -13.37
CA THR A 90 -22.47 -10.53 -13.14
C THR A 90 -21.19 -9.99 -12.50
N LYS A 91 -20.31 -10.86 -12.01
CA LYS A 91 -19.12 -10.51 -11.22
C LYS A 91 -17.89 -11.22 -11.73
N SER A 92 -16.74 -10.57 -11.56
CA SER A 92 -15.45 -11.21 -11.81
C SER A 92 -15.16 -12.30 -10.78
N VAL A 93 -14.30 -13.26 -11.12
CA VAL A 93 -13.87 -14.35 -10.21
C VAL A 93 -13.44 -13.83 -8.82
N PRO A 94 -12.63 -12.75 -8.71
CA PRO A 94 -12.29 -12.15 -7.41
C PRO A 94 -13.51 -11.68 -6.61
N GLN A 95 -14.44 -10.98 -7.27
CA GLN A 95 -15.65 -10.45 -6.64
C GLN A 95 -16.58 -11.58 -6.18
N THR A 96 -16.72 -12.64 -6.99
CA THR A 96 -17.48 -13.84 -6.63
C THR A 96 -16.90 -14.48 -5.37
N LYS A 97 -15.58 -14.66 -5.30
CA LYS A 97 -14.91 -15.21 -4.10
C LYS A 97 -15.15 -14.37 -2.85
N VAL A 98 -15.12 -13.03 -2.97
CA VAL A 98 -15.39 -12.13 -1.83
C VAL A 98 -16.84 -12.26 -1.36
N ASN A 99 -17.80 -12.33 -2.28
CA ASN A 99 -19.21 -12.53 -1.94
C ASN A 99 -19.43 -13.88 -1.26
N LEU A 100 -18.85 -14.97 -1.78
CA LEU A 100 -18.92 -16.29 -1.15
C LEU A 100 -18.30 -16.30 0.26
N LYS A 101 -17.14 -15.66 0.43
CA LYS A 101 -16.51 -15.51 1.75
C LYS A 101 -17.42 -14.77 2.73
N ASN A 102 -18.11 -13.72 2.28
CA ASN A 102 -19.05 -12.99 3.12
C ASN A 102 -20.32 -13.80 3.39
N PHE A 103 -20.85 -14.53 2.42
CA PHE A 103 -21.96 -15.46 2.63
C PHE A 103 -21.65 -16.47 3.74
N PHE A 104 -20.55 -17.24 3.61
CA PHE A 104 -20.17 -18.22 4.63
C PHE A 104 -19.87 -17.60 5.99
N LYS A 105 -19.34 -16.37 6.01
CA LYS A 105 -19.16 -15.62 7.27
C LYS A 105 -20.48 -15.36 7.98
N ILE A 106 -21.53 -14.98 7.25
CA ILE A 106 -22.86 -14.73 7.83
C ILE A 106 -23.54 -16.05 8.18
N TYR A 107 -23.46 -17.05 7.31
CA TYR A 107 -23.99 -18.39 7.55
C TYR A 107 -23.43 -19.02 8.83
N ASN A 108 -22.10 -19.04 8.98
CA ASN A 108 -21.45 -19.59 10.17
C ASN A 108 -21.74 -18.76 11.43
N PHE A 109 -21.85 -17.43 11.30
CA PHE A 109 -22.30 -16.58 12.40
C PHE A 109 -23.71 -16.95 12.84
N ALA A 110 -24.64 -17.14 11.90
CA ALA A 110 -26.01 -17.50 12.20
C ALA A 110 -26.13 -18.85 12.90
N ILE A 111 -25.36 -19.85 12.47
CA ILE A 111 -25.30 -21.15 13.15
C ILE A 111 -24.74 -21.00 14.57
N LYS A 112 -23.61 -20.29 14.73
CA LYS A 112 -22.97 -20.12 16.04
C LYS A 112 -23.87 -19.39 17.05
N GLN A 113 -24.69 -18.45 16.59
CA GLN A 113 -25.66 -17.74 17.43
C GLN A 113 -26.98 -18.49 17.60
N GLY A 114 -27.10 -19.70 17.03
CA GLY A 114 -28.31 -20.50 17.11
C GLY A 114 -29.45 -20.01 16.24
N TYR A 115 -29.25 -19.02 15.35
CA TYR A 115 -30.26 -18.48 14.41
C TYR A 115 -30.62 -19.44 13.27
N MET A 116 -29.71 -20.35 12.94
CA MET A 116 -29.87 -21.32 11.85
C MET A 116 -29.38 -22.69 12.29
N GLN A 117 -30.06 -23.74 11.82
CA GLN A 117 -29.54 -25.10 11.95
C GLN A 117 -28.38 -25.30 10.95
N TYR A 118 -27.32 -25.96 11.41
CA TYR A 118 -26.21 -26.35 10.54
C TYR A 118 -26.69 -27.26 9.41
N ARG A 119 -26.26 -26.94 8.19
CA ARG A 119 -26.41 -27.75 6.99
C ARG A 119 -25.09 -27.67 6.21
N PRO A 120 -24.52 -28.79 5.77
CA PRO A 120 -23.30 -28.75 4.96
C PRO A 120 -23.62 -28.07 3.62
N LEU A 121 -22.83 -27.04 3.29
CA LEU A 121 -22.92 -26.29 2.04
C LEU A 121 -21.57 -26.32 1.34
N GLU A 122 -21.55 -26.86 0.12
CA GLU A 122 -20.31 -27.13 -0.61
C GLU A 122 -20.26 -26.39 -1.95
N TYR A 123 -19.05 -26.02 -2.35
CA TYR A 123 -18.78 -25.46 -3.67
C TYR A 123 -17.33 -25.73 -4.06
N ASN A 124 -17.06 -25.83 -5.37
CA ASN A 124 -15.69 -26.01 -5.85
C ASN A 124 -14.87 -24.74 -5.64
N LYS A 125 -13.98 -24.73 -4.65
CA LYS A 125 -13.09 -23.59 -4.38
C LYS A 125 -12.11 -23.33 -5.53
N LYS A 126 -11.79 -24.35 -6.35
CA LYS A 126 -10.81 -24.24 -7.45
C LYS A 126 -11.33 -23.35 -8.58
N ASP A 127 -12.64 -23.33 -8.84
CA ASP A 127 -13.32 -22.43 -9.78
C ASP A 127 -13.02 -20.95 -9.51
N PHE A 128 -12.62 -20.63 -8.28
CA PHE A 128 -12.37 -19.26 -7.82
C PHE A 128 -10.90 -19.01 -7.45
N THR A 129 -10.00 -19.77 -8.08
CA THR A 129 -8.56 -19.52 -8.04
C THR A 129 -8.22 -18.49 -9.10
N TYR A 130 -7.51 -17.44 -8.70
CA TYR A 130 -7.06 -16.39 -9.61
C TYR A 130 -5.75 -15.82 -9.10
N HIS A 131 -4.94 -15.31 -10.03
CA HIS A 131 -3.72 -14.58 -9.73
C HIS A 131 -4.00 -13.08 -9.86
N ILE A 132 -3.67 -12.32 -8.82
CA ILE A 132 -3.66 -10.86 -8.90
C ILE A 132 -2.26 -10.46 -9.30
N GLU A 133 -2.10 -9.99 -10.54
CA GLU A 133 -0.88 -9.29 -10.92
C GLU A 133 -0.95 -7.87 -10.33
N LYS A 134 -0.15 -7.63 -9.28
CA LYS A 134 0.02 -6.30 -8.72
C LYS A 134 1.12 -5.62 -9.52
N ARG A 135 0.86 -4.40 -10.01
CA ARG A 135 1.88 -3.60 -10.69
C ARG A 135 2.90 -3.07 -9.69
N ALA A 136 4.17 -3.38 -9.92
CA ALA A 136 5.32 -2.65 -9.38
C ALA A 136 5.99 -1.92 -10.54
N LEU A 137 6.44 -0.69 -10.30
CA LEU A 137 7.24 0.06 -11.26
C LEU A 137 8.67 -0.47 -11.25
N SER A 138 9.28 -0.52 -12.42
CA SER A 138 10.71 -0.74 -12.62
C SER A 138 11.55 0.45 -12.15
N ILE A 139 12.86 0.25 -12.03
CA ILE A 139 13.81 1.31 -11.68
C ILE A 139 13.75 2.45 -12.70
N ASP A 140 13.65 2.13 -14.00
CA ASP A 140 13.60 3.15 -15.06
C ASP A 140 12.28 3.94 -15.02
N GLU A 141 11.16 3.27 -14.76
CA GLU A 141 9.88 3.94 -14.53
C GLU A 141 9.95 4.90 -13.33
N ILE A 142 10.55 4.49 -12.20
CA ILE A 142 10.74 5.38 -11.04
C ILE A 142 11.64 6.57 -11.39
N ARG A 143 12.74 6.37 -12.13
CA ARG A 143 13.62 7.44 -12.59
C ARG A 143 12.88 8.43 -13.49
N ILE A 144 12.02 7.95 -14.38
CA ILE A 144 11.16 8.79 -15.22
C ILE A 144 10.24 9.65 -14.33
N LEU A 145 9.58 9.05 -13.34
CA LEU A 145 8.73 9.80 -12.41
C LEU A 145 9.50 10.87 -11.64
N GLN A 146 10.69 10.55 -11.13
CA GLN A 146 11.56 11.51 -10.44
C GLN A 146 12.00 12.65 -11.37
N LYS A 147 12.34 12.35 -12.62
CA LYS A 147 12.69 13.36 -13.63
C LYS A 147 11.50 14.28 -13.91
N GLN A 148 10.32 13.72 -14.19
CA GLN A 148 9.12 14.53 -14.45
C GLN A 148 8.73 15.41 -13.25
N TRP A 149 8.94 14.90 -12.04
CA TRP A 149 8.72 15.68 -10.83
C TRP A 149 9.66 16.89 -10.74
N LYS A 150 10.96 16.69 -10.99
CA LYS A 150 11.94 17.78 -11.06
C LYS A 150 11.56 18.79 -12.15
N ASP A 151 11.24 18.32 -13.34
CA ASP A 151 10.85 19.17 -14.47
C ASP A 151 9.64 20.05 -14.09
N LEU A 152 8.57 19.46 -13.55
CA LEU A 152 7.38 20.22 -13.10
C LEU A 152 7.69 21.22 -11.97
N THR A 153 8.63 20.89 -11.09
CA THR A 153 9.03 21.76 -9.97
C THR A 153 9.77 23.01 -10.48
N LEU A 154 10.56 22.88 -11.56
CA LEU A 154 11.25 24.02 -12.19
C LEU A 154 10.28 25.04 -12.81
N TYR A 155 9.11 24.58 -13.28
CA TYR A 155 8.07 25.44 -13.85
C TYR A 155 7.05 25.94 -12.82
N LYS A 156 7.29 25.71 -11.53
CA LYS A 156 6.41 26.19 -10.46
C LYS A 156 6.54 27.70 -10.33
N ASN A 157 5.47 28.43 -10.67
CA ASN A 157 5.38 29.86 -10.38
C ASN A 157 5.31 30.07 -8.87
N GLY A 158 6.24 30.88 -8.33
CA GLY A 158 6.67 30.95 -6.93
C GLY A 158 5.64 31.31 -5.85
N ASN A 159 4.33 31.30 -6.11
CA ASN A 159 3.28 31.69 -5.16
C ASN A 159 2.16 30.65 -5.00
N THR A 160 2.37 29.39 -5.40
CA THR A 160 1.33 28.36 -5.29
C THR A 160 1.78 27.23 -4.36
N TYR A 161 1.52 27.39 -3.06
CA TYR A 161 1.52 26.30 -2.05
C TYR A 161 0.27 25.42 -2.24
N THR A 162 0.01 25.03 -3.48
CA THR A 162 -1.26 24.46 -3.91
C THR A 162 -1.29 23.01 -3.55
N TYR A 163 -1.88 22.63 -2.41
CA TYR A 163 -2.37 21.27 -2.24
C TYR A 163 -3.69 21.11 -3.01
N GLU A 164 -3.58 20.79 -4.29
CA GLU A 164 -4.72 20.48 -5.16
C GLU A 164 -4.62 19.04 -5.66
N LEU A 165 -5.66 18.25 -5.39
CA LEU A 165 -5.73 16.85 -5.81
C LEU A 165 -5.76 16.67 -7.34
N ASN A 166 -6.06 17.75 -8.07
CA ASN A 166 -6.16 17.77 -9.53
C ASN A 166 -4.87 18.23 -10.21
N ASN A 167 -3.84 18.56 -9.45
CA ASN A 167 -2.57 19.06 -9.97
C ASN A 167 -1.58 17.90 -10.17
N PRO A 168 -0.96 17.76 -11.36
CA PRO A 168 0.01 16.69 -11.65
C PRO A 168 1.25 16.69 -10.76
N LEU A 169 1.80 17.87 -10.42
CA LEU A 169 2.95 17.98 -9.52
C LEU A 169 2.60 17.39 -8.15
N ASN A 170 1.45 17.74 -7.57
CA ASN A 170 1.03 17.15 -6.29
C ASN A 170 0.81 15.65 -6.36
N ALA A 171 0.17 15.19 -7.44
CA ALA A 171 -0.06 13.77 -7.62
C ALA A 171 1.28 13.00 -7.68
N LEU A 172 2.25 13.56 -8.39
CA LEU A 172 3.58 12.97 -8.50
C LEU A 172 4.37 13.08 -7.18
N SER A 173 4.33 14.24 -6.50
CA SER A 173 4.92 14.47 -5.18
C SER A 173 4.40 13.46 -4.17
N ILE A 174 3.08 13.29 -4.02
CA ILE A 174 2.49 12.35 -3.06
C ILE A 174 2.87 10.90 -3.41
N PHE A 175 2.97 10.55 -4.69
CA PHE A 175 3.40 9.20 -5.09
C PHE A 175 4.85 8.96 -4.68
N LEU A 176 5.74 9.92 -4.95
CA LEU A 176 7.16 9.84 -4.60
C LEU A 176 7.40 9.94 -3.10
N MET A 177 6.60 10.72 -2.35
CA MET A 177 6.58 10.70 -0.88
C MET A 177 6.26 9.31 -0.38
N MET A 178 5.19 8.70 -0.89
CA MET A 178 4.83 7.35 -0.47
C MET A 178 5.94 6.34 -0.77
N TYR A 179 6.63 6.48 -1.91
CA TYR A 179 7.78 5.65 -2.26
C TYR A 179 8.98 5.88 -1.32
N ALA A 180 9.36 7.14 -1.07
CA ALA A 180 10.45 7.52 -0.16
C ALA A 180 10.15 7.14 1.31
N MET A 181 8.88 7.17 1.70
CA MET A 181 8.37 6.75 3.00
C MET A 181 8.06 5.25 3.02
N GLN A 182 8.92 4.44 2.41
CA GLN A 182 8.92 2.96 2.48
C GLN A 182 7.59 2.32 2.04
N GLY A 183 6.87 2.99 1.14
CA GLY A 183 5.58 2.54 0.65
C GLY A 183 4.43 2.72 1.64
N ILE A 184 4.46 3.71 2.55
CA ILE A 184 3.37 4.05 3.48
C ILE A 184 2.00 4.01 2.78
N ALA A 185 0.94 3.53 3.47
CA ALA A 185 -0.35 3.36 2.80
C ALA A 185 -1.08 4.70 2.62
N PRO A 186 -1.96 4.83 1.60
CA PRO A 186 -2.78 6.03 1.41
C PRO A 186 -3.54 6.49 2.66
N CYS A 187 -4.10 5.55 3.43
CA CYS A 187 -4.82 5.89 4.66
C CYS A 187 -3.94 6.32 5.82
N ASP A 188 -2.68 5.90 5.83
CA ASP A 188 -1.74 6.21 6.90
C ASP A 188 -1.12 7.61 6.64
N ILE A 189 -0.64 7.86 5.41
CA ILE A 189 -0.09 9.19 5.04
C ILE A 189 -1.14 10.31 5.10
N ALA A 190 -2.40 10.03 4.76
CA ALA A 190 -3.49 11.01 4.87
C ALA A 190 -3.82 11.43 6.30
N LEU A 191 -3.41 10.64 7.30
CA LEU A 191 -3.66 10.90 8.71
C LEU A 191 -2.45 11.51 9.44
N LEU A 192 -1.29 11.59 8.77
CA LEU A 192 -0.12 12.26 9.34
C LEU A 192 -0.42 13.73 9.60
N LYS A 193 0.13 14.22 10.70
CA LYS A 193 0.13 15.62 11.11
C LYS A 193 1.54 16.20 10.98
N VAL A 194 1.64 17.53 10.97
CA VAL A 194 2.93 18.23 10.92
C VAL A 194 3.89 17.74 12.02
N LYS A 195 3.39 17.57 13.25
CA LYS A 195 4.19 17.08 14.38
C LYS A 195 4.79 15.68 14.23
N ASP A 196 4.26 14.89 13.28
CA ASP A 196 4.77 13.54 13.04
C ASP A 196 6.10 13.57 12.27
N PHE A 197 6.48 14.71 11.68
CA PHE A 197 7.76 14.91 10.98
C PHE A 197 8.78 15.53 11.92
N LYS A 198 9.56 14.68 12.61
CA LYS A 198 10.64 15.14 13.48
C LYS A 198 11.95 15.13 12.72
N VAL A 199 12.70 16.21 12.81
CA VAL A 199 14.05 16.27 12.24
C VAL A 199 15.06 15.95 13.35
N SER A 200 15.99 15.05 13.05
CA SER A 200 17.15 14.76 13.88
C SER A 200 18.43 15.01 13.07
N GLY A 201 19.53 15.38 13.73
CA GLY A 201 20.83 15.61 13.09
C GLY A 201 21.17 17.08 12.79
N SER A 202 22.42 17.33 12.43
CA SER A 202 23.02 18.66 12.19
C SER A 202 22.97 18.99 10.68
N ILE A 203 22.98 20.27 10.30
CA ILE A 203 22.91 20.67 8.87
C ILE A 203 24.20 20.23 8.15
N PRO A 204 24.15 19.38 7.10
CA PRO A 204 25.30 19.22 6.22
C PRO A 204 25.51 20.55 5.47
N PRO A 205 26.76 21.04 5.33
CA PRO A 205 27.02 22.26 4.60
C PRO A 205 26.43 22.14 3.20
N ILE A 206 25.61 23.12 2.79
CA ILE A 206 25.02 23.19 1.46
C ILE A 206 26.18 23.27 0.46
N ILE A 207 26.45 22.18 -0.25
CA ILE A 207 27.33 22.22 -1.42
C ILE A 207 26.43 22.57 -2.60
N ASN A 208 26.19 23.87 -2.80
CA ASN A 208 25.68 24.38 -4.06
C ASN A 208 26.77 24.24 -5.12
N ASP A 209 26.94 23.04 -5.70
CA ASP A 209 27.63 22.93 -6.97
C ASP A 209 27.22 21.67 -7.77
N ASP A 210 25.98 21.68 -8.26
CA ASP A 210 25.45 20.67 -9.21
C ASP A 210 26.27 20.59 -10.51
N SER A 211 27.11 21.59 -10.80
CA SER A 211 27.92 21.62 -12.01
C SER A 211 29.18 20.73 -11.91
N PHE A 212 29.67 20.44 -10.70
CA PHE A 212 30.99 19.81 -10.49
C PHE A 212 30.99 18.33 -10.09
N ASN A 213 29.96 17.84 -9.38
CA ASN A 213 29.84 16.41 -9.09
C ASN A 213 29.63 15.57 -10.37
N ASN A 214 28.91 16.13 -11.34
CA ASN A 214 28.74 15.53 -12.67
C ASN A 214 30.07 15.35 -13.43
N ILE A 215 31.02 16.28 -13.26
CA ILE A 215 32.31 16.25 -13.96
C ILE A 215 33.22 15.15 -13.41
N TYR A 216 33.26 14.96 -12.09
CA TYR A 216 34.09 13.92 -11.47
C TYR A 216 33.60 12.51 -11.84
N ASP A 217 32.29 12.29 -11.83
CA ASP A 217 31.70 11.01 -12.24
C ASP A 217 31.82 10.75 -13.76
N LEU A 218 31.85 11.80 -14.59
CA LEU A 218 32.16 11.73 -16.03
C LEU A 218 33.60 11.28 -16.28
N ILE A 219 34.57 11.82 -15.55
CA ILE A 219 36.00 11.50 -15.72
C ILE A 219 36.31 10.06 -15.27
N ILE A 220 35.66 9.56 -14.20
CA ILE A 220 35.86 8.18 -13.73
C ILE A 220 35.19 7.15 -14.64
N ARG A 221 34.06 7.50 -15.27
CA ARG A 221 33.33 6.58 -16.16
C ARG A 221 33.96 6.45 -17.55
N ASP A 222 34.54 7.52 -18.07
CA ASP A 222 35.25 7.51 -19.37
C ASP A 222 36.31 8.62 -19.44
N GLU A 223 37.50 8.30 -18.95
CA GLU A 223 38.68 9.18 -18.92
C GLU A 223 39.13 9.63 -20.32
N ASN A 224 38.72 8.92 -21.37
CA ASN A 224 39.15 9.17 -22.74
C ASN A 224 38.19 10.06 -23.54
N SER A 225 37.01 10.35 -23.00
CA SER A 225 36.06 11.26 -23.64
C SER A 225 36.66 12.66 -23.83
N ASN A 226 36.31 13.31 -24.95
CA ASN A 226 36.78 14.66 -25.24
C ASN A 226 36.40 15.67 -24.14
N LEU A 227 35.28 15.42 -23.46
CA LEU A 227 34.82 16.23 -22.33
C LEU A 227 35.68 15.99 -21.08
N ALA A 228 36.02 14.74 -20.75
CA ALA A 228 36.94 14.42 -19.64
C ALA A 228 38.34 15.01 -19.88
N LYS A 229 38.87 14.91 -21.10
CA LYS A 229 40.15 15.51 -21.50
C LYS A 229 40.15 17.04 -21.39
N HIS A 230 39.04 17.70 -21.75
CA HIS A 230 38.85 19.14 -21.60
C HIS A 230 38.84 19.61 -20.13
N TYR A 231 38.32 18.79 -19.20
CA TYR A 231 38.35 19.11 -17.78
C TYR A 231 39.68 18.74 -17.10
N LEU A 232 40.34 17.66 -17.53
CA LEU A 232 41.65 17.24 -17.03
C LEU A 232 42.76 18.28 -17.30
N THR A 233 42.64 19.09 -18.35
CA THR A 233 43.59 20.19 -18.63
C THR A 233 43.37 21.44 -17.77
N ARG A 234 42.24 21.55 -17.07
CA ARG A 234 41.87 22.70 -16.23
C ARG A 234 42.09 22.49 -14.74
N PHE A 235 42.31 21.25 -14.29
CA PHE A 235 42.55 20.93 -12.87
C PHE A 235 43.91 20.31 -12.65
N THR A 236 44.64 20.85 -11.68
CA THR A 236 45.95 20.34 -11.25
C THR A 236 45.80 19.03 -10.45
N LYS A 237 46.84 18.19 -10.49
CA LYS A 237 46.92 16.95 -9.69
C LYS A 237 46.76 17.19 -8.18
N GLN A 238 47.10 18.39 -7.71
CA GLN A 238 46.92 18.82 -6.32
C GLN A 238 45.46 19.15 -6.01
N GLN A 239 44.74 19.81 -6.91
CA GLN A 239 43.29 20.03 -6.79
C GLN A 239 42.52 18.70 -6.76
N PHE A 240 42.93 17.69 -7.54
CA PHE A 240 42.35 16.34 -7.46
C PHE A 240 42.60 15.63 -6.12
N LYS A 241 43.80 15.77 -5.54
CA LYS A 241 44.13 15.20 -4.22
C LYS A 241 43.37 15.89 -3.08
N GLU A 242 43.22 17.21 -3.15
CA GLU A 242 42.39 18.00 -2.23
C GLU A 242 40.91 17.57 -2.29
N LEU A 243 40.39 17.32 -3.49
CA LEU A 243 39.02 16.84 -3.72
C LEU A 243 38.79 15.43 -3.16
N ALA A 244 39.72 14.50 -3.41
CA ALA A 244 39.65 13.14 -2.85
C ALA A 244 39.72 13.14 -1.31
N LYS A 245 40.55 14.03 -0.72
CA LYS A 245 40.59 14.26 0.72
C LYS A 245 39.28 14.84 1.25
N ARG A 246 38.70 15.84 0.57
CA ARG A 246 37.38 16.42 0.91
C ARG A 246 36.26 15.39 0.87
N LYS A 247 36.23 14.51 -0.15
CA LYS A 247 35.22 13.44 -0.28
C LYS A 247 35.36 12.38 0.82
N LYS A 248 36.60 12.06 1.23
CA LYS A 248 36.88 11.14 2.33
C LYS A 248 36.56 11.74 3.71
N SER A 249 36.77 13.05 3.91
CA SER A 249 36.35 13.76 5.12
C SER A 249 34.83 14.00 5.18
N LEU A 250 34.16 14.18 4.04
CA LEU A 250 32.70 14.26 3.95
C LEU A 250 32.05 12.94 4.35
N ALA A 251 32.51 11.82 3.80
CA ALA A 251 32.01 10.49 4.15
C ALA A 251 32.20 10.13 5.65
N GLN A 252 33.13 10.80 6.32
CA GLN A 252 33.37 10.64 7.76
C GLN A 252 32.53 11.62 8.60
N TYR A 253 32.20 12.81 8.07
CA TYR A 253 31.25 13.77 8.66
C TYR A 253 29.78 13.31 8.51
N ASP A 254 29.42 12.72 7.37
CA ASP A 254 28.08 12.19 7.06
C ASP A 254 27.69 11.09 8.07
N LYS A 255 28.64 10.25 8.48
CA LYS A 255 28.43 9.18 9.46
C LYS A 255 28.07 9.67 10.87
N GLU A 256 28.36 10.94 11.20
CA GLU A 256 28.19 11.50 12.54
C GLU A 256 27.13 12.64 12.59
N ASN A 257 26.63 13.14 11.45
CA ASN A 257 25.78 14.34 11.39
C ASN A 257 24.68 14.33 10.30
N GLU A 258 24.22 13.17 9.83
CA GLU A 258 23.15 13.09 8.83
C GLU A 258 21.81 13.67 9.33
N LYS A 259 21.32 14.74 8.68
CA LYS A 259 19.98 15.30 8.92
C LYS A 259 18.93 14.33 8.37
N ILE A 260 18.10 13.76 9.24
CA ILE A 260 17.07 12.78 8.89
C ILE A 260 15.70 13.24 9.38
N TYR A 261 14.65 12.81 8.66
CA TYR A 261 13.29 12.79 9.17
C TYR A 261 13.01 11.46 9.87
N CYS A 262 12.50 11.55 11.08
CA CYS A 262 11.95 10.43 11.84
C CYS A 262 10.42 10.59 11.91
N ILE A 263 9.69 9.68 11.29
CA ILE A 263 8.22 9.71 11.22
C ILE A 263 7.66 8.45 11.85
N LYS A 264 6.97 8.62 12.98
CA LYS A 264 6.37 7.52 13.75
C LYS A 264 4.86 7.57 13.64
N THR A 265 4.25 6.49 13.17
CA THR A 265 2.79 6.37 13.06
C THR A 265 2.33 4.94 13.29
N VAL A 266 1.02 4.72 13.42
CA VAL A 266 0.44 3.39 13.60
C VAL A 266 -0.41 3.03 12.39
N ARG A 267 -0.09 1.92 11.75
CA ARG A 267 -0.81 1.45 10.56
C ARG A 267 -2.26 1.17 10.90
N LYS A 268 -3.20 1.86 10.25
CA LYS A 268 -4.64 1.76 10.57
C LYS A 268 -5.20 0.34 10.40
N LYS A 269 -4.66 -0.41 9.43
CA LYS A 269 -5.13 -1.77 9.14
C LYS A 269 -4.73 -2.78 10.22
N THR A 270 -3.47 -2.76 10.65
CA THR A 270 -2.86 -3.82 11.47
C THR A 270 -2.58 -3.41 12.91
N GLY A 271 -2.58 -2.11 13.22
CA GLY A 271 -2.15 -1.59 14.52
C GLY A 271 -0.64 -1.68 14.76
N LYS A 272 0.15 -2.06 13.74
CA LYS A 272 1.62 -2.11 13.86
C LYS A 272 2.20 -0.70 13.82
N LEU A 273 3.22 -0.46 14.63
CA LEU A 273 4.04 0.73 14.54
C LEU A 273 4.74 0.76 13.17
N VAL A 274 4.79 1.94 12.59
CA VAL A 274 5.55 2.28 11.39
C VAL A 274 6.54 3.34 11.85
N ASP A 275 7.83 3.03 11.74
CA ASP A 275 8.92 3.92 12.07
C ASP A 275 9.72 4.17 10.79
N ILE A 276 9.67 5.39 10.27
CA ILE A 276 10.28 5.76 9.00
C ILE A 276 11.41 6.72 9.31
N GLU A 277 12.62 6.28 9.03
CA GLU A 277 13.81 7.12 9.01
C GLU A 277 14.21 7.34 7.56
N GLN A 278 14.28 8.61 7.15
CA GLN A 278 14.61 8.98 5.78
C GLN A 278 15.47 10.23 5.74
N TYR A 279 16.48 10.25 4.88
CA TYR A 279 17.34 11.40 4.71
C TYR A 279 16.57 12.67 4.34
N TYR A 280 16.95 13.77 4.98
CA TYR A 280 16.30 15.07 4.80
C TYR A 280 16.40 15.55 3.36
N ASP A 281 17.54 15.42 2.71
CA ASP A 281 17.76 15.80 1.30
C ASP A 281 16.89 15.00 0.31
N ILE A 282 16.53 13.76 0.64
CA ILE A 282 15.63 12.94 -0.17
C ILE A 282 14.17 13.33 0.06
N LEU A 283 13.75 13.49 1.32
CA LEU A 283 12.33 13.67 1.65
C LEU A 283 11.90 15.14 1.59
N ASN A 284 12.73 16.07 2.09
CA ASN A 284 12.37 17.49 2.22
C ASN A 284 11.87 18.11 0.91
N PRO A 285 12.55 17.93 -0.25
CA PRO A 285 12.09 18.53 -1.51
C PRO A 285 10.69 18.08 -1.92
N LEU A 286 10.28 16.87 -1.50
CA LEU A 286 8.94 16.35 -1.77
C LEU A 286 7.90 16.98 -0.86
N ILE A 287 8.25 17.28 0.40
CA ILE A 287 7.28 17.58 1.47
C ILE A 287 7.22 19.04 1.91
N GLU A 288 8.22 19.87 1.59
CA GLU A 288 8.36 21.22 2.16
C GLU A 288 7.13 22.11 1.94
N ASP A 289 6.54 22.07 0.73
CA ASP A 289 5.33 22.81 0.40
C ASP A 289 4.11 22.43 1.23
N TYR A 290 4.07 21.20 1.73
CA TYR A 290 2.93 20.63 2.44
C TYR A 290 2.89 21.05 3.91
N PHE A 291 3.93 21.71 4.40
CA PHE A 291 3.96 22.41 5.70
C PHE A 291 3.29 23.78 5.65
N TYR A 292 2.87 24.25 4.48
CA TYR A 292 2.17 25.52 4.32
C TYR A 292 0.69 25.32 4.00
N LYS A 293 -0.12 26.30 4.38
CA LYS A 293 -1.53 26.42 4.00
C LYS A 293 -1.63 27.06 2.61
N LEU A 294 -2.83 27.06 2.05
CA LEU A 294 -3.10 27.64 0.72
C LEU A 294 -2.78 29.14 0.66
N ASP A 295 -2.88 29.85 1.79
CA ASP A 295 -2.53 31.27 1.91
C ASP A 295 -1.02 31.51 2.12
N GLY A 296 -0.20 30.45 2.10
CA GLY A 296 1.24 30.51 2.33
C GLY A 296 1.65 30.62 3.80
N THR A 297 0.71 30.62 4.75
CA THR A 297 1.05 30.57 6.18
C THR A 297 1.47 29.16 6.60
N GLU A 298 2.38 29.05 7.56
CA GLU A 298 2.78 27.76 8.11
C GLU A 298 1.61 27.04 8.79
N LYS A 299 1.59 25.73 8.65
CA LYS A 299 0.68 24.84 9.36
C LYS A 299 1.11 24.67 10.81
N ASN A 300 0.13 24.54 11.69
CA ASN A 300 0.37 24.22 13.07
C ASN A 300 0.74 22.74 13.22
N GLU A 301 1.40 22.40 14.33
CA GLU A 301 1.83 21.03 14.66
C GLU A 301 0.70 19.97 14.58
N ASN A 302 -0.54 20.35 14.88
CA ASN A 302 -1.70 19.47 14.89
C ASN A 302 -2.45 19.41 13.56
N ASP A 303 -2.05 20.22 12.58
CA ASP A 303 -2.65 20.23 11.26
C ASP A 303 -2.27 18.99 10.47
N TYR A 304 -3.23 18.50 9.68
CA TYR A 304 -2.99 17.38 8.79
C TYR A 304 -1.97 17.78 7.72
N PHE A 305 -0.96 16.93 7.54
CA PHE A 305 0.11 17.13 6.57
C PHE A 305 -0.45 17.17 5.15
N LEU A 306 -1.34 16.25 4.80
CA LEU A 306 -2.14 16.32 3.58
C LEU A 306 -3.48 17.00 3.88
N ASN A 307 -3.91 17.98 3.07
CA ASN A 307 -5.19 18.69 3.29
C ASN A 307 -6.43 17.87 2.90
N VAL A 308 -6.44 16.57 3.22
CA VAL A 308 -7.61 15.67 3.08
C VAL A 308 -8.63 15.92 4.21
N PHE A 309 -8.13 16.32 5.37
CA PHE A 309 -8.88 16.56 6.61
C PHE A 309 -8.58 17.94 7.16
N LYS A 310 -9.49 18.46 7.99
CA LYS A 310 -9.33 19.72 8.71
C LYS A 310 -9.24 19.46 10.21
N THR A 311 -8.36 20.17 10.89
CA THR A 311 -8.03 19.96 12.32
C THR A 311 -9.16 20.34 13.26
N ASP A 312 -9.96 21.32 12.87
CA ASP A 312 -11.14 21.81 13.60
C ASP A 312 -12.33 20.83 13.57
N LYS A 313 -12.19 19.70 12.88
CA LYS A 313 -13.26 18.73 12.69
C LYS A 313 -12.89 17.36 13.23
N THR A 314 -13.82 16.76 13.95
CA THR A 314 -13.75 15.34 14.32
C THR A 314 -14.38 14.50 13.21
N TYR A 315 -13.71 13.42 12.80
CA TYR A 315 -14.18 12.53 11.75
C TYR A 315 -14.48 11.13 12.27
N THR A 316 -15.64 10.62 11.90
CA THR A 316 -15.99 9.20 12.09
C THR A 316 -15.11 8.30 11.21
N ASP A 317 -14.97 7.02 11.57
CA ASP A 317 -14.20 6.06 10.77
C ASP A 317 -14.72 5.95 9.32
N LYS A 318 -16.04 6.09 9.13
CA LYS A 318 -16.68 6.18 7.80
C LYS A 318 -16.20 7.39 7.01
N GLN A 319 -16.18 8.57 7.63
CA GLN A 319 -15.75 9.80 6.96
C GLN A 319 -14.26 9.72 6.60
N ILE A 320 -13.41 9.20 7.49
CA ILE A 320 -11.98 8.99 7.21
C ILE A 320 -11.82 8.08 5.99
N TYR A 321 -12.51 6.94 5.97
CA TYR A 321 -12.44 6.00 4.86
C TYR A 321 -12.89 6.62 3.53
N ILE A 322 -14.06 7.28 3.52
CA ILE A 322 -14.64 7.85 2.29
C ILE A 322 -13.77 9.00 1.77
N LYS A 323 -13.36 9.94 2.63
CA LYS A 323 -12.55 11.10 2.24
C LYS A 323 -11.18 10.68 1.70
N THR A 324 -10.50 9.77 2.38
CA THR A 324 -9.23 9.20 1.88
C THR A 324 -9.44 8.55 0.51
N LYS A 325 -10.48 7.72 0.38
CA LYS A 325 -10.79 7.04 -0.89
C LYS A 325 -11.02 8.04 -2.02
N VAL A 326 -11.84 9.06 -1.79
CA VAL A 326 -12.14 10.10 -2.79
C VAL A 326 -10.88 10.87 -3.17
N ALA A 327 -10.07 11.29 -2.18
CA ALA A 327 -8.83 12.03 -2.44
C ALA A 327 -7.86 11.22 -3.31
N PHE A 328 -7.61 9.95 -2.96
CA PHE A 328 -6.70 9.10 -3.73
C PHE A 328 -7.28 8.63 -5.05
N LEU A 329 -8.61 8.56 -5.22
CA LEU A 329 -9.22 8.33 -6.54
C LEU A 329 -8.97 9.52 -7.46
N GLN A 330 -9.12 10.74 -6.94
CA GLN A 330 -8.87 11.95 -7.71
C GLN A 330 -7.39 12.08 -8.10
N LEU A 331 -6.49 11.91 -7.13
CA LEU A 331 -5.04 11.87 -7.37
C LEU A 331 -4.64 10.80 -8.39
N ASN A 332 -5.25 9.60 -8.32
CA ASN A 332 -5.01 8.54 -9.30
C ASN A 332 -5.47 8.95 -10.70
N LYS A 333 -6.65 9.57 -10.82
CA LYS A 333 -7.17 10.05 -12.11
C LYS A 333 -6.20 11.05 -12.72
N THR A 334 -5.81 12.08 -11.96
CA THR A 334 -4.87 13.11 -12.39
C THR A 334 -3.53 12.52 -12.82
N LEU A 335 -2.94 11.62 -12.01
CA LEU A 335 -1.65 11.03 -12.34
C LEU A 335 -1.71 10.12 -13.56
N LYS A 336 -2.81 9.37 -13.75
CA LYS A 336 -3.02 8.54 -14.94
C LYS A 336 -3.22 9.36 -16.20
N GLU A 337 -3.94 10.48 -16.11
CA GLU A 337 -4.11 11.40 -17.23
C GLU A 337 -2.77 12.01 -17.63
N TYR A 338 -1.99 12.48 -16.66
CA TYR A 338 -0.65 13.03 -16.89
C TYR A 338 0.30 11.98 -17.48
N LEU A 339 0.54 10.85 -16.79
CA LEU A 339 1.50 9.84 -17.24
C LEU A 339 1.04 9.11 -18.51
N GLY A 340 -0.24 8.75 -18.58
CA GLY A 340 -0.77 7.92 -19.67
C GLY A 340 -0.96 8.69 -20.97
N LYS A 341 -1.54 9.90 -20.92
CA LYS A 341 -1.83 10.66 -22.15
C LYS A 341 -0.63 11.46 -22.65
N ILE A 342 0.19 11.99 -21.74
CA ILE A 342 1.28 12.91 -22.12
C ILE A 342 2.58 12.14 -22.36
N TYR A 343 2.85 11.08 -21.60
CA TYR A 343 4.12 10.35 -21.64
C TYR A 343 4.03 8.91 -22.15
N GLY A 344 2.84 8.47 -22.59
CA GLY A 344 2.63 7.11 -23.09
C GLY A 344 2.92 6.01 -22.06
N PHE A 345 2.91 6.35 -20.78
CA PHE A 345 3.21 5.42 -19.70
C PHE A 345 2.09 4.39 -19.59
N ASP A 346 2.44 3.12 -19.41
CA ASP A 346 1.42 2.10 -19.14
C ASP A 346 0.81 2.36 -17.75
N VAL A 347 -0.40 2.90 -17.75
CA VAL A 347 -1.16 3.20 -16.54
C VAL A 347 -2.19 2.11 -16.22
N SER A 348 -2.15 0.99 -16.94
CA SER A 348 -2.96 -0.19 -16.63
C SER A 348 -2.57 -0.71 -15.25
N ASN A 349 -3.58 -0.94 -14.41
CA ASN A 349 -3.44 -1.34 -13.00
C ASN A 349 -2.59 -0.40 -12.11
N PHE A 350 -2.26 0.80 -12.57
CA PHE A 350 -1.58 1.79 -11.75
C PHE A 350 -2.49 2.31 -10.62
N SER A 351 -1.93 2.43 -9.41
CA SER A 351 -2.53 3.11 -8.28
C SER A 351 -1.45 3.59 -7.30
N TYR A 352 -1.78 4.45 -6.33
CA TYR A 352 -0.82 4.79 -5.25
C TYR A 352 -0.33 3.58 -4.44
N TYR A 353 -1.05 2.45 -4.43
CA TYR A 353 -0.52 1.22 -3.82
C TYR A 353 0.68 0.63 -4.61
N CYS A 354 0.87 1.03 -5.86
CA CYS A 354 2.05 0.68 -6.64
C CYS A 354 3.33 1.22 -5.99
N ALA A 355 3.32 2.38 -5.33
CA ALA A 355 4.51 2.91 -4.65
C ALA A 355 5.12 1.90 -3.66
N ARG A 356 4.27 1.23 -2.86
CA ARG A 356 4.70 0.17 -1.94
C ARG A 356 5.22 -1.06 -2.67
N HIS A 357 4.56 -1.46 -3.76
CA HIS A 357 5.01 -2.60 -4.57
C HIS A 357 6.36 -2.31 -5.23
N SER A 358 6.53 -1.13 -5.82
CA SER A 358 7.80 -0.68 -6.39
C SER A 358 8.90 -0.65 -5.34
N PHE A 359 8.68 -0.04 -4.17
CA PHE A 359 9.69 0.04 -3.11
C PHE A 359 10.18 -1.35 -2.68
N LEU A 360 9.24 -2.27 -2.40
CA LEU A 360 9.57 -3.62 -1.96
C LEU A 360 10.23 -4.47 -3.06
N THR A 361 9.73 -4.39 -4.29
CA THR A 361 10.26 -5.15 -5.41
C THR A 361 11.65 -4.65 -5.81
N ILE A 362 11.85 -3.34 -5.88
CA ILE A 362 13.16 -2.73 -6.17
C ILE A 362 14.14 -3.01 -5.04
N GLY A 363 13.74 -2.84 -3.78
CA GLY A 363 14.58 -3.18 -2.63
C GLY A 363 15.05 -4.64 -2.66
N ASN A 364 14.15 -5.57 -3.00
CA ASN A 364 14.52 -6.98 -3.17
C ASN A 364 15.44 -7.21 -4.38
N TYR A 365 15.28 -6.46 -5.47
CA TYR A 365 16.20 -6.51 -6.62
C TYR A 365 17.59 -5.95 -6.29
N LEU A 366 17.67 -5.00 -5.35
CA LEU A 366 18.91 -4.42 -4.84
C LEU A 366 19.49 -5.23 -3.66
N ASP A 367 19.07 -6.49 -3.50
CA ASP A 367 19.53 -7.41 -2.47
C ASP A 367 19.37 -6.90 -1.02
N VAL A 368 18.41 -5.99 -0.77
CA VAL A 368 18.07 -5.57 0.61
C VAL A 368 17.51 -6.78 1.37
N PRO A 369 18.01 -7.08 2.59
CA PRO A 369 17.57 -8.23 3.35
C PRO A 369 16.05 -8.28 3.52
N PHE A 370 15.45 -9.43 3.23
CA PHE A 370 14.00 -9.60 3.27
C PHE A 370 13.39 -9.27 4.64
N GLY A 371 14.08 -9.59 5.73
CA GLY A 371 13.68 -9.23 7.10
C GLY A 371 13.56 -7.71 7.28
N LEU A 372 14.55 -6.96 6.78
CA LEU A 372 14.56 -5.50 6.81
C LEU A 372 13.42 -4.93 5.94
N LEU A 373 13.20 -5.44 4.73
CA LEU A 373 12.07 -5.01 3.89
C LEU A 373 10.70 -5.25 4.56
N ALA A 374 10.55 -6.36 5.29
CA ALA A 374 9.32 -6.66 6.02
C ALA A 374 9.09 -5.69 7.19
N GLU A 375 10.16 -5.34 7.90
CA GLU A 375 10.16 -4.34 8.97
C GLU A 375 9.77 -2.96 8.44
N LEU A 376 10.46 -2.46 7.41
CA LEU A 376 10.21 -1.16 6.77
C LEU A 376 8.76 -1.05 6.25
N ALA A 377 8.20 -2.13 5.69
CA ALA A 377 6.80 -2.12 5.24
C ALA A 377 5.76 -2.34 6.35
N ALA A 378 6.20 -2.56 7.60
CA ALA A 378 5.37 -3.00 8.74
C ALA A 378 4.51 -4.23 8.38
N HIS A 379 5.12 -5.19 7.70
CA HIS A 379 4.52 -6.46 7.28
C HIS A 379 4.99 -7.61 8.19
N ASP A 380 4.35 -8.77 8.09
CA ASP A 380 4.96 -10.02 8.58
C ASP A 380 5.68 -10.73 7.42
N HIS A 381 6.62 -11.60 7.77
CA HIS A 381 7.50 -12.29 6.81
C HIS A 381 6.68 -13.08 5.76
N THR A 382 5.65 -13.81 6.21
CA THR A 382 4.76 -14.61 5.36
C THR A 382 3.96 -13.77 4.38
N SER A 383 3.47 -12.61 4.82
CA SER A 383 2.75 -11.67 3.95
C SER A 383 3.66 -11.16 2.86
N LEU A 384 4.89 -10.72 3.19
CA LEU A 384 5.83 -10.20 2.21
C LEU A 384 6.26 -11.26 1.19
N GLN A 385 6.39 -12.54 1.57
CA GLN A 385 6.76 -13.61 0.64
C GLN A 385 5.70 -13.78 -0.45
N ASN A 386 4.43 -13.74 -0.06
CA ASN A 386 3.33 -13.77 -1.02
C ASN A 386 3.26 -12.50 -1.89
N TYR A 387 3.82 -11.38 -1.45
CA TYR A 387 3.94 -10.17 -2.27
C TYR A 387 5.04 -10.28 -3.32
N LEU A 388 6.18 -10.91 -3.01
CA LEU A 388 7.35 -10.98 -3.90
C LEU A 388 7.36 -12.20 -4.84
N LYS A 389 6.58 -13.26 -4.55
CA LYS A 389 6.45 -14.46 -5.42
C LYS A 389 6.18 -14.16 -6.90
N GLY A 390 5.47 -13.07 -7.22
CA GLY A 390 5.20 -12.66 -8.60
C GLY A 390 6.38 -12.01 -9.33
N PHE A 391 7.43 -11.60 -8.61
CA PHE A 391 8.56 -10.82 -9.11
C PHE A 391 9.87 -11.61 -9.18
N GLU A 392 9.88 -12.86 -8.73
CA GLU A 392 11.08 -13.71 -8.66
C GLU A 392 11.64 -14.15 -10.02
N LYS A 393 10.92 -13.95 -11.13
CA LYS A 393 11.32 -14.50 -12.43
C LYS A 393 12.63 -13.87 -12.97
N LYS A 394 12.80 -12.55 -12.85
CA LYS A 394 13.98 -11.85 -13.38
C LYS A 394 15.24 -12.13 -12.55
N PRO A 395 15.23 -12.04 -11.20
CA PRO A 395 16.36 -12.45 -10.37
C PRO A 395 16.77 -13.92 -10.58
N LYS A 396 15.81 -14.83 -10.74
CA LYS A 396 16.10 -16.24 -11.06
C LYS A 396 16.82 -16.40 -12.40
N LEU A 397 16.40 -15.67 -13.44
CA LEU A 397 17.07 -15.72 -14.74
C LEU A 397 18.48 -15.12 -14.69
N GLU A 398 18.68 -14.01 -13.97
CA GLU A 398 20.00 -13.39 -13.78
C GLU A 398 20.92 -14.29 -12.93
N ALA A 399 20.42 -14.91 -11.87
CA ALA A 399 21.15 -15.89 -11.07
C ALA A 399 21.51 -17.13 -11.88
N ASN A 400 20.57 -17.68 -12.66
CA ASN A 400 20.84 -18.81 -13.56
C ASN A 400 21.88 -18.45 -14.61
N ARG A 401 21.83 -17.24 -15.19
CA ARG A 401 22.84 -16.75 -16.14
C ARG A 401 24.21 -16.61 -15.48
N LYS A 402 24.28 -16.06 -14.27
CA LYS A 402 25.53 -15.97 -13.49
C LYS A 402 26.11 -17.36 -13.23
N ILE A 403 25.29 -18.31 -12.78
CA ILE A 403 25.70 -19.71 -12.52
C ILE A 403 26.18 -20.39 -13.81
N TRP A 404 25.44 -20.23 -14.91
CA TRP A 404 25.78 -20.81 -16.21
C TRP A 404 27.11 -20.27 -16.76
N ASN A 405 27.33 -18.96 -16.63
CA ASN A 405 28.52 -18.29 -17.14
C ASN A 405 29.71 -18.33 -16.15
N LEU A 406 29.66 -19.11 -15.07
CA LEU A 406 30.78 -19.25 -14.12
C LEU A 406 32.05 -19.80 -14.79
N GLY A 407 31.92 -20.56 -15.89
CA GLY A 407 33.03 -21.13 -16.65
C GLY A 407 33.56 -20.26 -17.80
N ASP A 408 32.95 -19.10 -18.07
CA ASP A 408 33.34 -18.22 -19.18
C ASP A 408 34.31 -17.09 -18.77
N ASN A 409 34.73 -17.06 -17.49
CA ASN A 409 35.67 -16.08 -16.93
C ASN A 409 37.03 -16.70 -16.53
N GLU A 410 37.43 -17.82 -17.13
CA GLU A 410 38.83 -18.30 -17.10
C GLU A 410 39.64 -17.79 -18.29
#